data_AF-A0A8T6LMS2-F1
#
_entry.id   AF-A0A8T6LMS2-F1
#
_cell.length_a   1.000
_cell.length_b   1.000
_cell.length_c   1.000
_cell.angle_alpha   90.00
_cell.angle_beta   90.00
_cell.angle_gamma   90.00
#
_symmetry.space_group_name_H-M   'P 1'
#
loop_
_entity.id
_entity.type
_entity.pdbx_description
1 polymer ?
#
loop_
_entity_poly.entity_id
_entity_poly.type
_entity_poly.pdbx_seq_one_letter_code
_entity_poly.pdbx_strand_id
1 'polypeptide(L)'
;MPVRPPRKKMGKIESTCRPFRTAGRPYAQDSWEHRLMSVKPKPFQRATIRAARRAFADPAGSRRFLVADEVGLGKTIVASGIVEEMSRARKEPLRVFYVCSNLTVADQNIRRLVSFVPAHDRHNAVARVDRPSLIPTRELPTHSAVQVFALTPDTALPSRRHRRREGRAEERAFGFALLDATLPETISGLYRALRLSVGHHRFSGLVRYYRHGLQNRKIATAGFRLAFRRALRTELGLRPGQHLPPRIRSLVDTSQNLELVAAVRSAIAVAALQQARPDLVIFDEFHRFRDLLEEAPNTEDHVTRNEVLSRTRDAAASRVLQ
;
A
#
# COMPACT_ATOMS: atom_id res chain seq x y z
N MET A 1 34.69 70.72 -27.65
CA MET A 1 34.85 71.09 -26.22
C MET A 1 33.48 71.39 -25.63
N PRO A 2 33.15 70.85 -24.45
CA PRO A 2 31.77 70.76 -23.99
C PRO A 2 31.35 71.97 -23.15
N VAL A 3 30.15 72.48 -23.41
CA VAL A 3 29.52 73.58 -22.67
C VAL A 3 28.53 73.00 -21.66
N ARG A 4 28.77 73.25 -20.36
CA ARG A 4 27.90 72.86 -19.24
C ARG A 4 26.68 73.80 -19.14
N PRO A 5 25.48 73.28 -18.81
CA PRO A 5 24.40 74.08 -18.24
C PRO A 5 24.35 73.95 -16.69
N PRO A 6 23.67 74.89 -15.99
CA PRO A 6 23.76 75.04 -14.53
C PRO A 6 22.69 74.25 -13.76
N ARG A 7 22.99 74.04 -12.46
CA ARG A 7 22.16 73.36 -11.44
C ARG A 7 20.79 74.04 -11.25
N LYS A 8 19.72 73.25 -11.19
CA LYS A 8 18.43 73.64 -10.59
C LYS A 8 18.14 72.82 -9.33
N LYS A 9 17.87 73.52 -8.22
CA LYS A 9 17.15 73.03 -7.04
C LYS A 9 15.64 73.14 -7.32
N MET A 10 14.88 72.09 -7.07
CA MET A 10 13.44 72.07 -6.75
C MET A 10 13.17 70.61 -6.37
N GLY A 11 12.57 70.27 -5.23
CA GLY A 11 11.38 70.85 -4.61
C GLY A 11 10.41 69.67 -4.47
N LYS A 12 10.08 69.30 -3.22
CA LYS A 12 9.19 68.19 -2.88
C LYS A 12 7.87 68.30 -3.64
N ILE A 13 7.40 67.20 -4.21
CA ILE A 13 6.01 67.02 -4.60
C ILE A 13 5.53 65.72 -3.96
N GLU A 14 4.79 65.87 -2.86
CA GLU A 14 3.91 64.84 -2.35
C GLU A 14 2.77 64.65 -3.35
N SER A 15 2.55 63.41 -3.79
CA SER A 15 1.33 63.04 -4.50
C SER A 15 0.70 61.84 -3.79
N THR A 16 -0.43 62.13 -3.16
CA THR A 16 -1.35 61.19 -2.54
C THR A 16 -1.99 60.28 -3.58
N CYS A 17 -1.80 58.96 -3.43
CA CYS A 17 -2.65 57.96 -4.07
C CYS A 17 -3.12 56.94 -3.03
N ARG A 18 -4.44 56.87 -2.86
CA ARG A 18 -5.16 56.03 -1.89
C ARG A 18 -4.96 54.54 -2.19
N PRO A 19 -4.85 53.66 -1.18
CA PRO A 19 -4.79 52.22 -1.42
C PRO A 19 -6.17 51.70 -1.81
N PHE A 20 -6.21 51.04 -2.97
CA PHE A 20 -7.32 50.28 -3.51
C PHE A 20 -7.55 49.05 -2.60
N ARG A 21 -8.70 49.01 -1.90
CA ARG A 21 -9.12 47.84 -1.12
C ARG A 21 -9.59 46.74 -2.07
N THR A 22 -8.77 45.72 -2.28
CA THR A 22 -9.25 44.41 -2.72
C THR A 22 -9.45 43.52 -1.50
N ALA A 23 -10.71 43.12 -1.28
CA ALA A 23 -11.10 42.15 -0.27
C ALA A 23 -10.61 40.75 -0.69
N GLY A 24 -9.36 40.43 -0.38
CA GLY A 24 -8.82 39.08 -0.37
C GLY A 24 -8.73 38.59 1.07
N ARG A 25 -9.43 37.49 1.40
CA ARG A 25 -9.34 36.86 2.72
C ARG A 25 -7.88 36.52 3.03
N PRO A 26 -7.32 36.91 4.20
CA PRO A 26 -5.97 36.51 4.55
C PRO A 26 -5.93 35.00 4.74
N TYR A 27 -5.03 34.34 4.03
CA TYR A 27 -4.62 32.96 4.28
C TYR A 27 -4.14 32.90 5.74
N ALA A 28 -4.88 32.16 6.58
CA ALA A 28 -4.60 32.05 8.00
C ALA A 28 -3.17 31.53 8.23
N GLN A 29 -2.28 32.43 8.59
CA GLN A 29 -1.00 32.11 9.19
C GLN A 29 -1.26 31.53 10.59
N ASP A 30 -0.60 30.39 10.84
CA ASP A 30 -0.26 29.87 12.17
C ASP A 30 -1.42 29.50 13.11
N SER A 31 -1.87 28.24 12.99
CA SER A 31 -2.61 27.53 14.04
C SER A 31 -1.95 26.17 14.40
N TRP A 32 -0.62 26.15 14.43
CA TRP A 32 0.17 24.94 14.72
C TRP A 32 0.40 24.66 16.23
N GLU A 33 -0.09 25.51 17.13
CA GLU A 33 0.44 25.55 18.50
C GLU A 33 -0.29 24.65 19.51
N HIS A 34 -1.47 24.11 19.22
CA HIS A 34 -2.19 23.30 20.21
C HIS A 34 -2.96 22.12 19.61
N ARG A 35 -2.28 20.98 19.38
CA ARG A 35 -2.67 19.63 19.83
C ARG A 35 -2.00 18.47 19.07
N LEU A 36 -1.59 17.47 19.87
CA LEU A 36 -1.47 16.03 19.54
C LEU A 36 -0.44 15.63 18.48
N MET A 37 0.82 16.06 18.62
CA MET A 37 1.96 15.18 18.30
C MET A 37 2.74 14.98 19.58
N SER A 38 3.13 13.74 19.94
CA SER A 38 4.05 13.57 21.08
C SER A 38 5.45 14.13 20.79
N VAL A 39 5.75 14.46 19.52
CA VAL A 39 7.02 15.03 19.07
C VAL A 39 6.75 16.14 18.05
N LYS A 40 7.08 17.39 18.38
CA LYS A 40 6.96 18.54 17.48
C LYS A 40 8.02 18.44 16.37
N PRO A 41 7.66 18.50 15.07
CA PRO A 41 8.64 18.40 14.00
C PRO A 41 9.53 19.65 13.95
N LYS A 42 10.82 19.44 13.72
CA LYS A 42 11.82 20.50 13.53
C LYS A 42 11.52 21.32 12.26
N PRO A 43 12.07 22.55 12.11
CA PRO A 43 11.78 23.40 10.94
C PRO A 43 12.02 22.73 9.59
N PHE A 44 13.12 22.00 9.43
CA PHE A 44 13.40 21.25 8.20
C PHE A 44 12.40 20.11 7.97
N GLN A 45 12.03 19.37 9.02
CA GLN A 45 11.02 18.30 8.94
C GLN A 45 9.66 18.86 8.53
N ARG A 46 9.26 20.02 9.07
CA ARG A 46 8.04 20.75 8.65
C ARG A 46 8.11 21.19 7.19
N ALA A 47 9.28 21.62 6.72
CA ALA A 47 9.47 21.95 5.31
C ALA A 47 9.27 20.72 4.42
N THR A 48 9.86 19.58 4.79
CA THR A 48 9.70 18.29 4.10
C THR A 48 8.25 17.81 4.09
N ILE A 49 7.54 17.86 5.23
CA ILE A 49 6.11 17.49 5.31
C ILE A 49 5.29 18.33 4.33
N ARG A 50 5.47 19.65 4.32
CA ARG A 50 4.76 20.54 3.39
C ARG A 50 5.10 20.27 1.93
N ALA A 51 6.36 19.98 1.63
CA ALA A 51 6.78 19.62 0.27
C ALA A 51 6.11 18.32 -0.20
N ALA A 52 6.12 17.28 0.65
CA ALA A 52 5.45 16.01 0.37
C ALA A 52 3.94 16.20 0.15
N ARG A 53 3.28 16.99 1.01
CA ARG A 53 1.84 17.29 0.86
C ARG A 53 1.53 17.97 -0.46
N ARG A 54 2.34 18.94 -0.90
CA ARG A 54 2.17 19.59 -2.21
C ARG A 54 2.34 18.59 -3.34
N ALA A 55 3.35 17.73 -3.27
CA ALA A 55 3.59 16.70 -4.28
C ALA A 55 2.44 15.68 -4.39
N PHE A 56 1.81 15.32 -3.27
CA PHE A 56 0.64 14.42 -3.27
C PHE A 56 -0.66 15.11 -3.72
N ALA A 57 -0.78 16.42 -3.52
CA ALA A 57 -1.96 17.19 -3.91
C ALA A 57 -1.95 17.60 -5.39
N ASP A 58 -0.79 17.57 -6.06
CA ASP A 58 -0.65 17.90 -7.48
C ASP A 58 -1.26 16.81 -8.37
N PRO A 59 -2.36 17.08 -9.10
CA PRO A 59 -2.97 16.10 -9.98
C PRO A 59 -2.09 15.72 -11.19
N ALA A 60 -1.18 16.61 -11.60
CA ALA A 60 -0.23 16.38 -12.69
C ALA A 60 1.10 15.78 -12.20
N GLY A 61 1.31 15.74 -10.88
CA GLY A 61 2.52 15.21 -10.25
C GLY A 61 2.56 13.69 -10.21
N SER A 62 3.74 13.14 -9.92
CA SER A 62 3.97 11.69 -9.84
C SER A 62 3.27 11.01 -8.65
N ARG A 63 2.75 11.80 -7.69
CA ARG A 63 2.25 11.35 -6.38
C ARG A 63 3.24 10.48 -5.59
N ARG A 64 4.53 10.56 -5.95
CA ARG A 64 5.64 9.83 -5.32
C ARG A 64 6.58 10.87 -4.71
N PHE A 65 7.02 10.63 -3.47
CA PHE A 65 7.91 11.54 -2.75
C PHE A 65 8.99 10.74 -2.03
N LEU A 66 10.27 11.03 -2.32
CA LEU A 66 11.42 10.39 -1.69
C LEU A 66 12.03 11.33 -0.64
N VAL A 67 12.11 10.85 0.60
CA VAL A 67 12.81 11.55 1.68
C VAL A 67 14.21 10.96 1.83
N ALA A 68 15.22 11.68 1.35
CA ALA A 68 16.63 11.27 1.33
C ALA A 68 17.47 11.92 2.44
N ASP A 69 16.90 12.07 3.63
CA ASP A 69 17.62 12.64 4.79
C ASP A 69 18.74 11.68 5.27
N GLU A 70 19.68 12.16 6.08
CA GLU A 70 20.66 11.30 6.78
C GLU A 70 19.98 10.36 7.80
N VAL A 71 20.69 9.31 8.18
CA VAL A 71 20.24 8.37 9.22
C VAL A 71 20.11 9.11 10.55
N GLY A 72 19.01 8.86 11.29
CA GLY A 72 18.78 9.51 12.58
C GLY A 72 18.15 10.91 12.53
N LEU A 73 18.00 11.54 11.36
CA LEU A 73 17.34 12.86 11.23
C LEU A 73 15.81 12.84 11.41
N GLY A 74 15.23 11.69 11.78
CA GLY A 74 13.82 11.58 12.15
C GLY A 74 12.87 11.43 10.95
N LYS A 75 13.25 10.62 9.94
CA LYS A 75 12.37 10.29 8.80
C LYS A 75 10.98 9.78 9.22
N THR A 76 10.90 9.02 10.31
CA THR A 76 9.61 8.58 10.88
C THR A 76 8.77 9.74 11.43
N ILE A 77 9.38 10.81 11.95
CA ILE A 77 8.67 12.03 12.39
C ILE A 77 8.08 12.74 11.16
N VAL A 78 8.85 12.84 10.08
CA VAL A 78 8.36 13.37 8.79
C VAL A 78 7.17 12.54 8.30
N ALA A 79 7.30 11.20 8.28
CA ALA A 79 6.22 10.31 7.88
C ALA A 79 4.97 10.44 8.78
N SER A 80 5.16 10.54 10.10
CA SER A 80 4.07 10.76 11.08
C SER A 80 3.31 12.05 10.78
N GLY A 81 4.03 13.16 10.55
CA GLY A 81 3.41 14.45 10.22
C GLY A 81 2.66 14.43 8.87
N ILE A 82 3.17 13.71 7.87
CA ILE A 82 2.45 13.51 6.60
C ILE A 82 1.14 12.75 6.83
N VAL A 83 1.18 11.63 7.56
CA VAL A 83 -0.01 10.82 7.87
C VAL A 83 -1.04 11.65 8.63
N GLU A 84 -0.59 12.40 9.63
CA GLU A 84 -1.44 13.26 10.44
C GLU A 84 -2.12 14.35 9.59
N GLU A 85 -1.37 15.10 8.78
CA GLU A 85 -1.94 16.14 7.91
C GLU A 85 -2.90 15.57 6.87
N MET A 86 -2.56 14.43 6.26
CA MET A 86 -3.43 13.76 5.29
C MET A 86 -4.70 13.22 5.95
N SER A 87 -4.62 12.68 7.16
CA SER A 87 -5.77 12.16 7.90
C SER A 87 -6.76 13.27 8.25
N ARG A 88 -6.28 14.45 8.67
CA ARG A 88 -7.12 15.61 9.00
C ARG A 88 -7.84 16.20 7.79
N ALA A 89 -7.29 16.04 6.59
CA ALA A 89 -7.88 16.56 5.37
C ALA A 89 -9.04 15.69 4.83
N ARG A 90 -9.34 14.56 5.48
CA ARG A 90 -10.30 13.55 5.00
C ARG A 90 -11.46 13.36 5.96
N LYS A 91 -12.61 12.97 5.39
CA LYS A 91 -13.81 12.56 6.16
C LYS A 91 -13.80 11.07 6.51
N GLU A 92 -13.18 10.26 5.66
CA GLU A 92 -12.98 8.83 5.86
C GLU A 92 -11.57 8.56 6.40
N PRO A 93 -11.37 7.48 7.18
CA PRO A 93 -10.05 7.16 7.73
C PRO A 93 -9.00 6.98 6.64
N LEU A 94 -7.84 7.60 6.83
CA LEU A 94 -6.69 7.44 5.94
C LEU A 94 -6.11 6.03 6.07
N ARG A 95 -6.11 5.26 4.99
CA ARG A 95 -5.54 3.91 4.96
C ARG A 95 -4.07 3.95 4.57
N VAL A 96 -3.20 3.70 5.53
CA VAL A 96 -1.74 3.75 5.36
C VAL A 96 -1.18 2.34 5.30
N PHE A 97 -0.46 2.03 4.23
CA PHE A 97 0.26 0.77 4.08
C PHE A 97 1.74 1.03 4.37
N TYR A 98 2.22 0.54 5.50
CA TYR A 98 3.59 0.70 5.94
C TYR A 98 4.39 -0.56 5.62
N VAL A 99 5.26 -0.47 4.62
CA VAL A 99 6.11 -1.57 4.16
C VAL A 99 7.47 -1.44 4.83
N CYS A 100 7.81 -2.42 5.65
CA CYS A 100 9.04 -2.45 6.46
C CYS A 100 9.86 -3.69 6.15
N SER A 101 11.18 -3.62 6.28
CA SER A 101 12.05 -4.78 6.10
C SER A 101 11.94 -5.82 7.22
N ASN A 102 11.54 -5.42 8.43
CA ASN A 102 11.40 -6.30 9.58
C ASN A 102 10.22 -5.88 10.48
N LEU A 103 9.34 -6.84 10.83
CA LEU A 103 8.17 -6.61 11.69
C LEU A 103 8.51 -6.14 13.11
N THR A 104 9.62 -6.62 13.70
CA THR A 104 9.98 -6.20 15.07
C THR A 104 10.38 -4.73 15.13
N VAL A 105 11.09 -4.25 14.10
CA VAL A 105 11.40 -2.82 13.94
C VAL A 105 10.15 -2.03 13.54
N ALA A 106 9.26 -2.65 12.77
CA ALA A 106 7.98 -2.05 12.37
C ALA A 106 7.15 -1.65 13.58
N ASP A 107 6.99 -2.50 14.59
CA ASP A 107 6.17 -2.19 15.77
C ASP A 107 6.63 -0.89 16.48
N GLN A 108 7.93 -0.64 16.55
CA GLN A 108 8.47 0.60 17.12
C GLN A 108 8.23 1.80 16.20
N ASN A 109 8.50 1.64 14.90
CA ASN A 109 8.33 2.72 13.93
C ASN A 109 6.86 3.09 13.72
N ILE A 110 5.94 2.12 13.74
CA ILE A 110 4.49 2.34 13.66
C ILE A 110 4.01 3.10 14.89
N ARG A 111 4.46 2.75 16.10
CA ARG A 111 4.11 3.51 17.31
C ARG A 111 4.52 4.98 17.22
N ARG A 112 5.65 5.26 16.56
CA ARG A 112 6.09 6.64 16.25
C ARG A 112 5.25 7.26 15.14
N LEU A 113 4.88 6.49 14.11
CA LEU A 113 4.04 6.92 12.98
C LEU A 113 2.65 7.35 13.42
N VAL A 114 2.03 6.65 14.38
CA VAL A 114 0.71 7.01 14.95
C VAL A 114 0.83 7.76 16.27
N SER A 115 1.96 8.43 16.52
CA SER A 115 2.21 9.12 17.79
C SER A 115 1.21 10.26 18.07
N PHE A 116 0.61 10.81 17.02
CA PHE A 116 -0.44 11.82 17.08
C PHE A 116 -1.80 11.27 17.53
N VAL A 117 -2.00 9.95 17.49
CA VAL A 117 -3.17 9.28 18.05
C VAL A 117 -2.99 9.13 19.57
N PRO A 118 -4.03 9.45 20.40
CA PRO A 118 -3.98 9.24 21.84
C PRO A 118 -3.57 7.81 22.21
N ALA A 119 -2.72 7.67 23.22
CA ALA A 119 -2.08 6.39 23.53
C ALA A 119 -3.07 5.23 23.75
N HIS A 120 -4.24 5.51 24.37
CA HIS A 120 -5.29 4.52 24.61
C HIS A 120 -6.01 4.05 23.35
N ASP A 121 -5.94 4.82 22.25
CA ASP A 121 -6.67 4.54 21.00
C ASP A 121 -5.76 4.01 19.87
N ARG A 122 -4.44 4.00 20.09
CA ARG A 122 -3.46 3.51 19.10
C ARG A 122 -3.68 2.06 18.68
N HIS A 123 -4.24 1.23 19.57
CA HIS A 123 -4.54 -0.16 19.24
C HIS A 123 -5.63 -0.28 18.16
N ASN A 124 -6.59 0.65 18.13
CA ASN A 124 -7.64 0.69 17.12
C ASN A 124 -7.16 1.23 15.78
N ALA A 125 -6.00 1.90 15.74
CA ALA A 125 -5.43 2.49 14.53
C ALA A 125 -4.51 1.56 13.75
N VAL A 126 -4.05 0.45 14.35
CA VAL A 126 -2.98 -0.37 13.79
C VAL A 126 -3.42 -1.82 13.60
N ALA A 127 -3.38 -2.31 12.37
CA ALA A 127 -3.56 -3.71 12.04
C ALA A 127 -2.22 -4.45 12.07
N ARG A 128 -2.13 -5.46 12.94
CA ARG A 128 -1.02 -6.42 12.95
C ARG A 128 -1.24 -7.50 11.90
N VAL A 129 -1.10 -7.12 10.63
CA VAL A 129 -1.23 -8.04 9.51
C VAL A 129 0.01 -7.95 8.65
N ASP A 130 0.94 -8.89 8.82
CA ASP A 130 2.22 -8.88 8.11
C ASP A 130 2.10 -9.19 6.62
N ARG A 131 0.96 -9.78 6.19
CA ARG A 131 0.72 -10.30 4.84
C ARG A 131 -0.60 -9.78 4.26
N PRO A 132 -0.59 -9.14 3.07
CA PRO A 132 -1.80 -8.72 2.38
C PRO A 132 -2.78 -9.86 2.13
N SER A 133 -2.27 -11.06 1.84
CA SER A 133 -3.09 -12.27 1.62
C SER A 133 -3.97 -12.65 2.82
N LEU A 134 -3.65 -12.19 4.02
CA LEU A 134 -4.43 -12.47 5.24
C LEU A 134 -5.28 -11.29 5.71
N ILE A 135 -5.12 -10.08 5.14
CA ILE A 135 -5.97 -8.91 5.47
C ILE A 135 -7.47 -9.24 5.48
N PRO A 136 -8.03 -9.97 4.49
CA PRO A 136 -9.47 -10.26 4.45
C PRO A 136 -9.95 -11.17 5.58
N THR A 137 -9.01 -11.78 6.32
CA THR A 137 -9.27 -12.78 7.35
C THR A 137 -9.13 -12.25 8.77
N ARG A 138 -8.71 -10.98 8.90
CA ARG A 138 -8.42 -10.32 10.16
C ARG A 138 -9.39 -9.17 10.39
N GLU A 139 -9.56 -8.81 11.65
CA GLU A 139 -10.28 -7.59 12.00
C GLU A 139 -9.49 -6.38 11.49
N LEU A 140 -10.21 -5.47 10.82
CA LEU A 140 -9.64 -4.24 10.32
C LEU A 140 -9.54 -3.22 11.47
N PRO A 141 -8.56 -2.31 11.44
CA PRO A 141 -8.49 -1.23 12.40
C PRO A 141 -9.75 -0.37 12.32
N THR A 142 -10.27 0.06 13.47
CA THR A 142 -11.56 0.77 13.58
C THR A 142 -11.40 2.26 13.84
N HIS A 143 -10.18 2.75 14.02
CA HIS A 143 -9.92 4.16 14.29
C HIS A 143 -10.43 5.05 13.15
N SER A 144 -11.12 6.13 13.52
CA SER A 144 -11.92 6.95 12.61
C SER A 144 -11.10 7.85 11.68
N ALA A 145 -9.89 8.23 12.07
CA ALA A 145 -9.04 9.11 11.26
C ALA A 145 -7.95 8.40 10.45
N VAL A 146 -7.46 7.25 10.91
CA VAL A 146 -6.27 6.59 10.33
C VAL A 146 -6.29 5.08 10.62
N GLN A 147 -5.92 4.30 9.62
CA GLN A 147 -5.83 2.84 9.69
C GLN A 147 -4.50 2.41 9.06
N VAL A 148 -3.58 1.90 9.88
CA VAL A 148 -2.22 1.52 9.44
C VAL A 148 -2.11 0.02 9.32
N PHE A 149 -1.67 -0.46 8.16
CA PHE A 149 -1.39 -1.87 7.87
C PHE A 149 0.11 -2.05 7.70
N ALA A 150 0.71 -2.87 8.56
CA ALA A 150 2.15 -3.08 8.57
C ALA A 150 2.54 -4.36 7.83
N LEU A 151 3.20 -4.21 6.67
CA LEU A 151 3.50 -5.29 5.77
C LEU A 151 5.00 -5.60 5.72
N THR A 152 5.33 -6.88 5.49
CA THR A 152 6.71 -7.28 5.13
C THR A 152 6.82 -7.66 3.65
N PRO A 153 7.97 -7.42 3.01
CA PRO A 153 8.12 -7.51 1.56
C PRO A 153 8.08 -8.96 1.08
N ASP A 154 8.77 -9.87 1.79
CA ASP A 154 8.82 -11.31 1.52
C ASP A 154 7.44 -11.99 1.53
N THR A 155 6.44 -11.31 2.09
CA THR A 155 5.10 -11.82 2.30
C THR A 155 4.02 -10.96 1.64
N ALA A 156 4.36 -9.73 1.24
CA ALA A 156 3.48 -8.76 0.59
C ALA A 156 3.02 -9.23 -0.79
N LEU A 157 3.99 -9.65 -1.60
CA LEU A 157 3.77 -10.15 -2.96
C LEU A 157 4.71 -11.34 -3.16
N PRO A 158 4.23 -12.60 -3.07
CA PRO A 158 5.07 -13.78 -3.23
C PRO A 158 5.58 -13.86 -4.66
N SER A 159 6.76 -13.29 -4.87
CA SER A 159 7.49 -13.30 -6.11
C SER A 159 7.96 -14.72 -6.47
N ARG A 160 7.80 -15.16 -7.73
CA ARG A 160 8.35 -16.45 -8.21
C ARG A 160 9.87 -16.57 -8.03
N ARG A 161 10.58 -15.43 -7.95
CA ARG A 161 12.04 -15.36 -7.72
C ARG A 161 12.46 -15.53 -6.24
N HIS A 162 11.56 -15.39 -5.27
CA HIS A 162 11.92 -15.51 -3.84
C HIS A 162 11.79 -16.94 -3.29
N ARG A 163 12.68 -17.26 -2.34
CA ARG A 163 13.00 -18.61 -1.81
C ARG A 163 11.88 -19.34 -1.05
N ARG A 164 10.71 -18.71 -0.77
CA ARG A 164 9.63 -19.32 0.03
C ARG A 164 8.27 -19.34 -0.70
N ARG A 165 8.17 -20.18 -1.74
CA ARG A 165 6.93 -20.38 -2.51
C ARG A 165 5.80 -21.00 -1.68
N GLU A 166 6.13 -21.78 -0.65
CA GLU A 166 5.18 -22.53 0.17
C GLU A 166 4.21 -21.68 1.01
N GLY A 167 4.61 -20.49 1.45
CA GLY A 167 3.76 -19.62 2.30
C GLY A 167 3.37 -20.23 3.65
N ARG A 168 2.52 -19.53 4.42
CA ARG A 168 1.96 -20.07 5.68
C ARG A 168 0.83 -21.06 5.40
N ALA A 169 0.64 -22.00 6.32
CA ALA A 169 -0.48 -22.94 6.27
C ALA A 169 -1.84 -22.23 6.22
N GLU A 170 -1.98 -21.09 6.93
CA GLU A 170 -3.15 -20.20 6.89
C GLU A 170 -3.46 -19.71 5.48
N GLU A 171 -2.46 -19.16 4.77
CA GLU A 171 -2.64 -18.65 3.40
C GLU A 171 -3.09 -19.77 2.45
N ARG A 172 -2.54 -20.98 2.61
CA ARG A 172 -2.88 -22.13 1.77
C ARG A 172 -4.28 -22.68 2.08
N ALA A 173 -4.66 -22.74 3.35
CA ALA A 173 -5.99 -23.17 3.77
C ALA A 173 -7.06 -22.16 3.33
N PHE A 174 -6.78 -20.86 3.47
CA PHE A 174 -7.67 -19.80 2.98
C PHE A 174 -7.79 -19.85 1.45
N GLY A 175 -6.68 -20.04 0.75
CA GLY A 175 -6.66 -20.22 -0.71
C GLY A 175 -7.46 -21.43 -1.16
N PHE A 176 -7.37 -22.57 -0.46
CA PHE A 176 -8.20 -23.74 -0.75
C PHE A 176 -9.69 -23.42 -0.57
N ALA A 177 -10.07 -22.81 0.56
CA ALA A 177 -11.47 -22.45 0.82
C ALA A 177 -12.01 -21.44 -0.20
N LEU A 178 -11.19 -20.49 -0.66
CA LEU A 178 -11.55 -19.54 -1.71
C LEU A 178 -11.74 -20.21 -3.07
N LEU A 179 -10.83 -21.11 -3.47
CA LEU A 179 -10.96 -21.86 -4.72
C LEU A 179 -12.24 -22.70 -4.71
N ASP A 180 -12.49 -23.43 -3.62
CA ASP A 180 -13.68 -24.23 -3.42
C ASP A 180 -14.98 -23.40 -3.51
N ALA A 181 -14.96 -22.17 -3.01
CA ALA A 181 -16.09 -21.23 -3.10
C ALA A 181 -16.20 -20.47 -4.44
N THR A 182 -15.19 -20.54 -5.31
CA THR A 182 -15.10 -19.73 -6.55
C THR A 182 -15.18 -20.59 -7.82
N LEU A 183 -14.71 -21.83 -7.76
CA LEU A 183 -14.75 -22.76 -8.88
C LEU A 183 -16.11 -23.45 -8.95
N PRO A 184 -16.64 -23.72 -10.16
CA PRO A 184 -17.92 -24.40 -10.33
C PRO A 184 -17.86 -25.89 -10.01
N GLU A 185 -16.65 -26.46 -9.94
CA GLU A 185 -16.41 -27.88 -9.71
C GLU A 185 -15.26 -28.09 -8.73
N THR A 186 -15.32 -29.21 -7.99
CA THR A 186 -14.23 -29.65 -7.12
C THR A 186 -13.12 -30.31 -7.93
N ILE A 187 -11.87 -29.91 -7.70
CA ILE A 187 -10.70 -30.50 -8.36
C ILE A 187 -10.08 -31.55 -7.45
N SER A 188 -10.04 -32.80 -7.91
CA SER A 188 -9.38 -33.89 -7.19
C SER A 188 -7.90 -33.57 -6.95
N GLY A 189 -7.36 -33.96 -5.79
CA GLY A 189 -5.97 -33.69 -5.41
C GLY A 189 -5.66 -32.25 -4.98
N LEU A 190 -6.54 -31.26 -5.24
CA LEU A 190 -6.31 -29.85 -4.90
C LEU A 190 -6.03 -29.64 -3.39
N TYR A 191 -6.77 -30.33 -2.53
CA TYR A 191 -6.56 -30.29 -1.08
C TYR A 191 -5.15 -30.76 -0.71
N ARG A 192 -4.66 -31.84 -1.31
CA ARG A 192 -3.30 -32.37 -1.08
C ARG A 192 -2.24 -31.40 -1.62
N ALA A 193 -2.48 -30.83 -2.80
CA ALA A 193 -1.60 -29.87 -3.46
C ALA A 193 -1.37 -28.61 -2.60
N LEU A 194 -2.43 -28.06 -2.00
CA LEU A 194 -2.33 -26.89 -1.13
C LEU A 194 -1.92 -27.21 0.31
N ARG A 195 -2.17 -28.43 0.81
CA ARG A 195 -1.74 -28.81 2.17
C ARG A 195 -0.21 -28.86 2.30
N LEU A 196 0.47 -29.37 1.27
CA LEU A 196 1.90 -29.70 1.31
C LEU A 196 2.23 -30.60 2.52
N SER A 197 3.30 -30.30 3.25
CA SER A 197 3.79 -31.06 4.42
C SER A 197 2.98 -30.86 5.71
N VAL A 198 1.97 -29.99 5.74
CA VAL A 198 1.19 -29.73 6.96
C VAL A 198 0.30 -30.92 7.31
N GLY A 199 0.32 -31.35 8.57
CA GLY A 199 -0.52 -32.46 9.07
C GLY A 199 -2.01 -32.27 8.79
N HIS A 200 -2.70 -33.37 8.51
CA HIS A 200 -4.10 -33.37 8.06
C HIS A 200 -5.06 -32.68 9.05
N HIS A 201 -4.94 -33.00 10.34
CA HIS A 201 -5.78 -32.42 11.39
C HIS A 201 -5.67 -30.90 11.44
N ARG A 202 -4.43 -30.37 11.46
CA ARG A 202 -4.18 -28.92 11.48
C ARG A 202 -4.73 -28.22 10.24
N PHE A 203 -4.46 -28.77 9.05
CA PHE A 203 -4.89 -28.13 7.80
C PHE A 203 -6.41 -28.15 7.62
N SER A 204 -7.06 -29.27 7.92
CA SER A 204 -8.53 -29.39 7.86
C SER A 204 -9.22 -28.44 8.84
N GLY A 205 -8.68 -28.24 10.05
CA GLY A 205 -9.17 -27.26 11.01
C GLY A 205 -9.15 -25.83 10.46
N LEU A 206 -8.04 -25.41 9.85
CA LEU A 206 -7.92 -24.10 9.19
C LEU A 206 -8.90 -23.94 8.02
N VAL A 207 -9.02 -24.98 7.16
CA VAL A 207 -9.96 -24.96 6.04
C VAL A 207 -11.41 -24.81 6.54
N ARG A 208 -11.78 -25.53 7.60
CA ARG A 208 -13.11 -25.43 8.21
C ARG A 208 -13.38 -24.02 8.73
N TYR A 209 -12.41 -23.43 9.43
CA TYR A 209 -12.48 -22.06 9.94
C TYR A 209 -12.76 -21.06 8.80
N TYR A 210 -11.98 -21.11 7.71
CA TYR A 210 -12.16 -20.19 6.59
C TYR A 210 -13.44 -20.44 5.78
N ARG A 211 -13.84 -21.70 5.57
CA ARG A 211 -15.13 -22.03 4.93
C ARG A 211 -16.29 -21.43 5.71
N HIS A 212 -16.30 -21.57 7.03
CA HIS A 212 -17.33 -20.99 7.88
C HIS A 212 -17.36 -19.45 7.79
N GLY A 213 -16.20 -18.80 7.75
CA GLY A 213 -16.11 -17.35 7.55
C GLY A 213 -16.67 -16.90 6.19
N LEU A 214 -16.38 -17.64 5.12
CA LEU A 214 -16.87 -17.38 3.76
C LEU A 214 -18.39 -17.57 3.65
N GLN A 215 -18.92 -18.66 4.21
CA GLN A 215 -20.35 -19.00 4.22
C GLN A 215 -21.17 -17.92 4.93
N ASN A 216 -20.69 -17.47 6.10
CA ASN A 216 -21.34 -16.41 6.87
C ASN A 216 -21.04 -15.00 6.35
N ARG A 217 -20.38 -14.87 5.19
CA ARG A 217 -20.00 -13.59 4.55
C ARG A 217 -19.19 -12.65 5.45
N LYS A 218 -18.51 -13.19 6.48
CA LYS A 218 -17.64 -12.43 7.39
C LYS A 218 -16.30 -12.07 6.76
N ILE A 219 -15.82 -12.89 5.83
CA ILE A 219 -14.56 -12.70 5.11
C ILE A 219 -14.80 -12.88 3.61
N ALA A 220 -13.97 -12.22 2.79
CA ALA A 220 -13.94 -12.39 1.33
C ALA A 220 -15.34 -12.42 0.68
N THR A 221 -16.00 -11.27 0.71
CA THR A 221 -17.33 -11.01 0.12
C THR A 221 -17.35 -11.28 -1.40
N ALA A 222 -18.52 -11.19 -2.04
CA ALA A 222 -18.66 -11.46 -3.48
C ALA A 222 -17.69 -10.63 -4.35
N GLY A 223 -17.51 -9.35 -4.02
CA GLY A 223 -16.53 -8.49 -4.70
C GLY A 223 -15.09 -8.98 -4.55
N PHE A 224 -14.74 -9.56 -3.39
CA PHE A 224 -13.40 -10.08 -3.15
C PHE A 224 -13.15 -11.33 -3.98
N ARG A 225 -14.13 -12.25 -4.00
CA ARG A 225 -14.05 -13.48 -4.80
C ARG A 225 -13.91 -13.19 -6.29
N LEU A 226 -14.62 -12.16 -6.79
CA LEU A 226 -14.46 -11.70 -8.16
C LEU A 226 -13.06 -11.15 -8.44
N ALA A 227 -12.53 -10.30 -7.55
CA ALA A 227 -11.18 -9.76 -7.66
C ALA A 227 -10.13 -10.88 -7.61
N PHE A 228 -10.26 -11.83 -6.69
CA PHE A 228 -9.42 -13.02 -6.57
C PHE A 228 -9.46 -13.87 -7.84
N ARG A 229 -10.65 -14.16 -8.38
CA ARG A 229 -10.81 -14.91 -9.64
C ARG A 229 -10.10 -14.22 -10.80
N ARG A 230 -10.22 -12.89 -10.92
CA ARG A 230 -9.55 -12.11 -11.97
C ARG A 230 -8.03 -12.16 -11.79
N ALA A 231 -7.53 -11.90 -10.59
CA ALA A 231 -6.10 -11.95 -10.30
C ALA A 231 -5.49 -13.34 -10.56
N LEU A 232 -6.19 -14.41 -10.14
CA LEU A 232 -5.73 -15.78 -10.35
C LEU A 232 -5.65 -16.16 -11.83
N ARG A 233 -6.59 -15.70 -12.66
CA ARG A 233 -6.52 -15.89 -14.12
C ARG A 233 -5.24 -15.27 -14.69
N THR A 234 -4.91 -14.06 -14.25
CA THR A 234 -3.70 -13.36 -14.71
C THR A 234 -2.43 -14.07 -14.23
N GLU A 235 -2.36 -14.45 -12.95
CA GLU A 235 -1.22 -15.19 -12.37
C GLU A 235 -0.93 -16.53 -13.07
N LEU A 236 -1.99 -17.20 -13.51
CA LEU A 236 -1.90 -18.46 -14.24
C LEU A 236 -1.74 -18.27 -15.76
N GLY A 237 -1.73 -17.03 -16.26
CA GLY A 237 -1.51 -16.69 -17.66
C GLY A 237 -2.67 -17.08 -18.59
N LEU A 238 -3.92 -17.03 -18.11
CA LEU A 238 -5.09 -17.41 -18.89
C LEU A 238 -5.49 -16.31 -19.88
N ARG A 239 -5.68 -16.69 -21.15
CA ARG A 239 -6.25 -15.86 -22.21
C ARG A 239 -7.80 -15.85 -22.16
N PRO A 240 -8.48 -14.93 -22.86
CA PRO A 240 -9.92 -15.03 -23.09
C PRO A 240 -10.31 -16.41 -23.64
N GLY A 241 -11.44 -16.95 -23.18
CA GLY A 241 -11.88 -18.31 -23.52
C GLY A 241 -11.23 -19.45 -22.71
N GLN A 242 -10.08 -19.22 -22.06
CA GLN A 242 -9.48 -20.23 -21.17
C GLN A 242 -10.12 -20.21 -19.78
N HIS A 243 -10.32 -21.38 -19.17
CA HIS A 243 -10.97 -21.54 -17.87
C HIS A 243 -10.00 -21.97 -16.77
N LEU A 244 -10.29 -21.57 -15.52
CA LEU A 244 -9.46 -21.91 -14.35
C LEU A 244 -9.38 -23.40 -14.05
N PRO A 245 -10.50 -24.19 -14.05
CA PRO A 245 -10.44 -25.58 -13.62
C PRO A 245 -9.46 -26.45 -14.43
N PRO A 246 -9.44 -26.42 -15.78
CA PRO A 246 -8.46 -27.19 -16.56
C PRO A 246 -7.01 -26.82 -16.25
N ARG A 247 -6.72 -25.52 -16.07
CA ARG A 247 -5.35 -25.06 -15.77
C ARG A 247 -4.91 -25.48 -14.37
N ILE A 248 -5.79 -25.39 -13.38
CA ILE A 248 -5.49 -25.83 -12.00
C ILE A 248 -5.32 -27.35 -11.97
N ARG A 249 -6.18 -28.11 -12.65
CA ARG A 249 -6.09 -29.57 -12.75
C ARG A 249 -4.74 -29.99 -13.34
N SER A 250 -4.33 -29.38 -14.45
CA SER A 250 -3.00 -29.59 -15.05
C SER A 250 -1.86 -29.36 -14.07
N LEU A 251 -1.91 -28.32 -13.22
CA LEU A 251 -0.90 -28.07 -12.19
C LEU A 251 -0.89 -29.14 -11.10
N VAL A 252 -2.07 -29.63 -10.69
CA VAL A 252 -2.20 -30.69 -9.68
C VAL A 252 -1.68 -32.02 -10.24
N ASP A 253 -2.07 -32.41 -11.46
CA ASP A 253 -1.70 -33.67 -12.09
C ASP A 253 -0.20 -33.75 -12.37
N THR A 254 0.42 -32.62 -12.76
CA THR A 254 1.87 -32.50 -12.96
C THR A 254 2.65 -32.22 -11.67
N SER A 255 1.99 -32.27 -10.51
CA SER A 255 2.60 -32.04 -9.19
C SER A 255 3.32 -30.68 -9.04
N GLN A 256 2.91 -29.67 -9.82
CA GLN A 256 3.40 -28.29 -9.75
C GLN A 256 2.78 -27.51 -8.57
N ASN A 257 2.74 -28.14 -7.40
CA ASN A 257 2.05 -27.65 -6.20
C ASN A 257 2.59 -26.29 -5.74
N LEU A 258 3.91 -26.07 -5.82
CA LEU A 258 4.53 -24.80 -5.43
C LEU A 258 4.15 -23.64 -6.37
N GLU A 259 3.97 -23.92 -7.66
CA GLU A 259 3.50 -22.91 -8.63
C GLU A 259 2.04 -22.55 -8.35
N LEU A 260 1.19 -23.56 -8.10
CA LEU A 260 -0.20 -23.36 -7.72
C LEU A 260 -0.32 -22.54 -6.43
N VAL A 261 0.44 -22.91 -5.39
CA VAL A 261 0.45 -22.17 -4.11
C VAL A 261 0.89 -20.73 -4.33
N ALA A 262 1.95 -20.49 -5.10
CA ALA A 262 2.42 -19.13 -5.38
C ALA A 262 1.36 -18.30 -6.11
N ALA A 263 0.73 -18.86 -7.16
CA ALA A 263 -0.31 -18.18 -7.93
C ALA A 263 -1.55 -17.85 -7.09
N VAL A 264 -2.01 -18.80 -6.27
CA VAL A 264 -3.15 -18.59 -5.37
C VAL A 264 -2.83 -17.50 -4.34
N ARG A 265 -1.67 -17.57 -3.69
CA ARG A 265 -1.27 -16.55 -2.69
C ARG A 265 -1.14 -15.16 -3.29
N SER A 266 -0.53 -15.05 -4.48
CA SER A 266 -0.42 -13.78 -5.20
C SER A 266 -1.80 -13.22 -5.53
N ALA A 267 -2.70 -14.05 -6.05
CA ALA A 267 -4.06 -13.64 -6.36
C ALA A 267 -4.84 -13.14 -5.14
N ILE A 268 -4.68 -13.76 -3.97
CA ILE A 268 -5.30 -13.30 -2.72
C ILE A 268 -4.71 -11.94 -2.30
N ALA A 269 -3.38 -11.78 -2.35
CA ALA A 269 -2.72 -10.53 -2.01
C ALA A 269 -3.17 -9.38 -2.92
N VAL A 270 -3.22 -9.61 -4.24
CA VAL A 270 -3.72 -8.63 -5.22
C VAL A 270 -5.19 -8.26 -4.94
N ALA A 271 -6.05 -9.24 -4.68
CA ALA A 271 -7.45 -8.98 -4.35
C ALA A 271 -7.59 -8.19 -3.04
N ALA A 272 -6.78 -8.51 -2.03
CA ALA A 272 -6.78 -7.81 -0.76
C ALA A 272 -6.32 -6.35 -0.90
N LEU A 273 -5.26 -6.09 -1.66
CA LEU A 273 -4.78 -4.73 -1.91
C LEU A 273 -5.81 -3.90 -2.69
N GLN A 274 -6.45 -4.48 -3.71
CA GLN A 274 -7.51 -3.81 -4.47
C GLN A 274 -8.74 -3.45 -3.62
N GLN A 275 -9.09 -4.28 -2.64
CA GLN A 275 -10.20 -3.99 -1.73
C GLN A 275 -9.81 -3.04 -0.61
N ALA A 276 -8.59 -3.19 -0.08
CA ALA A 276 -8.09 -2.34 0.98
C ALA A 276 -7.99 -0.87 0.54
N ARG A 277 -7.75 -0.60 -0.75
CA ARG A 277 -7.65 0.76 -1.33
C ARG A 277 -6.75 1.67 -0.47
N PRO A 278 -5.44 1.40 -0.45
CA PRO A 278 -4.50 2.25 0.28
C PRO A 278 -4.55 3.69 -0.22
N ASP A 279 -4.50 4.65 0.69
CA ASP A 279 -4.43 6.08 0.38
C ASP A 279 -2.99 6.60 0.39
N LEU A 280 -2.13 5.93 1.16
CA LEU A 280 -0.71 6.25 1.29
C LEU A 280 0.08 4.96 1.51
N VAL A 281 1.16 4.79 0.75
CA VAL A 281 2.12 3.70 0.94
C VAL A 281 3.45 4.29 1.39
N ILE A 282 3.97 3.80 2.50
CA ILE A 282 5.24 4.24 3.07
C ILE A 282 6.21 3.07 2.98
N PHE A 283 7.32 3.28 2.27
CA PHE A 283 8.43 2.34 2.22
C PHE A 283 9.52 2.78 3.18
N ASP A 284 9.76 1.99 4.23
CA ASP A 284 10.88 2.20 5.13
C ASP A 284 12.08 1.37 4.69
N GLU A 285 13.20 2.02 4.37
CA GLU A 285 14.38 1.44 3.70
C GLU A 285 14.20 1.19 2.18
N PHE A 286 13.84 2.24 1.43
CA PHE A 286 13.65 2.23 -0.04
C PHE A 286 14.64 1.35 -0.83
N HIS A 287 15.92 1.35 -0.46
CA HIS A 287 16.97 0.60 -1.16
C HIS A 287 16.72 -0.92 -1.20
N ARG A 288 15.96 -1.48 -0.25
CA ARG A 288 15.58 -2.90 -0.24
C ARG A 288 14.42 -3.23 -1.18
N PHE A 289 13.83 -2.21 -1.80
CA PHE A 289 12.59 -2.35 -2.58
C PHE A 289 12.72 -1.85 -4.03
N ARG A 290 13.95 -1.64 -4.52
CA ARG A 290 14.17 -1.22 -5.91
C ARG A 290 13.49 -2.16 -6.90
N ASP A 291 13.65 -3.46 -6.71
CA ASP A 291 13.04 -4.52 -7.55
C ASP A 291 11.50 -4.55 -7.53
N LEU A 292 10.85 -3.90 -6.54
CA LEU A 292 9.38 -3.80 -6.46
C LEU A 292 8.83 -2.55 -7.18
N LEU A 293 9.70 -1.62 -7.57
CA LEU A 293 9.36 -0.32 -8.14
C LEU A 293 9.87 -0.12 -9.56
N GLU A 294 10.77 -0.99 -10.05
CA GLU A 294 11.20 -1.00 -11.44
C GLU A 294 10.07 -1.52 -12.33
N GLU A 295 9.47 -0.63 -13.13
CA GLU A 295 8.61 -1.01 -14.25
C GLU A 295 9.44 -1.82 -15.24
N ALA A 296 8.92 -2.97 -15.69
CA ALA A 296 9.62 -3.81 -16.66
C ALA A 296 10.03 -2.97 -17.89
N PRO A 297 11.28 -3.11 -18.38
CA PRO A 297 11.71 -2.36 -19.55
C PRO A 297 10.77 -2.61 -20.73
N ASN A 298 10.38 -1.53 -21.41
CA ASN A 298 9.71 -1.58 -22.70
C ASN A 298 10.71 -2.13 -23.74
N THR A 299 10.82 -3.44 -23.83
CA THR A 299 11.48 -4.10 -24.95
C THR A 299 10.40 -4.71 -25.82
N GLU A 300 10.30 -4.26 -27.07
CA GLU A 300 9.32 -4.73 -28.05
C GLU A 300 9.60 -6.15 -28.57
N ASP A 301 10.62 -6.85 -28.07
CA ASP A 301 11.03 -8.14 -28.62
C ASP A 301 10.91 -9.31 -27.63
N HIS A 302 10.18 -10.34 -28.09
CA HIS A 302 10.01 -11.68 -27.51
C HIS A 302 9.18 -11.81 -26.22
N VAL A 303 7.84 -11.83 -26.38
CA VAL A 303 6.88 -12.17 -25.32
C VAL A 303 7.17 -13.55 -24.72
N THR A 304 7.89 -13.57 -23.61
CA THR A 304 8.04 -14.75 -22.76
C THR A 304 7.05 -14.70 -21.60
N ARG A 305 6.63 -15.89 -21.11
CA ARG A 305 5.69 -16.06 -19.98
C ARG A 305 6.06 -15.23 -18.73
N ASN A 306 7.32 -14.82 -18.58
CA ASN A 306 7.82 -14.03 -17.46
C ASN A 306 7.49 -12.52 -17.56
N GLU A 307 7.28 -11.96 -18.76
CA GLU A 307 7.01 -10.53 -18.97
C GLU A 307 5.55 -10.15 -18.74
N VAL A 308 4.61 -11.07 -19.02
CA VAL A 308 3.19 -10.87 -18.67
C VAL A 308 3.02 -10.81 -17.14
N LEU A 309 3.87 -11.53 -16.41
CA LEU A 309 3.86 -11.59 -14.95
C LEU A 309 4.55 -10.38 -14.30
N SER A 310 5.58 -9.79 -14.93
CA SER A 310 6.14 -8.50 -14.49
C SER A 310 5.13 -7.38 -14.71
N ARG A 311 4.46 -7.31 -15.87
CA ARG A 311 3.40 -6.33 -16.14
C ARG A 311 2.22 -6.42 -15.15
N THR A 312 1.93 -7.60 -14.61
CA THR A 312 0.86 -7.80 -13.61
C THR A 312 1.29 -7.37 -12.21
N ARG A 313 2.56 -7.57 -11.85
CA ARG A 313 3.17 -6.99 -10.64
C ARG A 313 3.19 -5.49 -10.73
N ASP A 314 3.60 -4.94 -11.87
CA ASP A 314 3.61 -3.51 -12.12
C ASP A 314 2.19 -2.96 -12.17
N ALA A 315 1.17 -3.73 -12.56
CA ALA A 315 -0.22 -3.31 -12.49
C ALA A 315 -0.84 -3.41 -11.08
N ALA A 316 -0.44 -4.39 -10.26
CA ALA A 316 -0.91 -4.50 -8.87
C ALA A 316 -0.17 -3.53 -7.94
N ALA A 317 1.14 -3.36 -8.14
CA ALA A 317 1.96 -2.31 -7.54
C ALA A 317 1.55 -0.93 -8.09
N SER A 318 1.40 -0.73 -9.40
CA SER A 318 0.86 0.54 -9.95
C SER A 318 -0.53 0.85 -9.45
N ARG A 319 -1.45 -0.11 -9.29
CA ARG A 319 -2.78 0.19 -8.71
C ARG A 319 -2.75 0.48 -7.21
N VAL A 320 -1.67 0.12 -6.53
CA VAL A 320 -1.36 0.52 -5.14
C VAL A 320 -0.56 1.83 -5.11
N LEU A 321 0.02 2.26 -6.24
CA LEU A 321 0.94 3.39 -6.41
C LEU A 321 0.42 4.47 -7.40
N GLN A 322 -0.86 4.42 -7.82
CA GLN A 322 -1.58 5.38 -8.69
C GLN A 322 -2.72 6.02 -7.89
#